data_AF-A0AAV8HEF4-F1
#
_entry.id   AF-A0AAV8HEF4-F1
#
_cell.length_a   1.000
_cell.length_b   1.000
_cell.length_c   1.000
_cell.angle_alpha   90.00
_cell.angle_beta   90.00
_cell.angle_gamma   90.00
#
_symmetry.space_group_name_H-M   'P 1'
#
loop_
_entity.id
_entity.type
_entity.pdbx_description
1 polymer ?
#
loop_
_entity_poly.entity_id
_entity_poly.type
_entity_poly.pdbx_seq_one_letter_code
_entity_poly.pdbx_strand_id
1 'polypeptide(L)'
;MHVPYFVRTAINDVAQVKTITSLIKHFEWLEVVLISEDTEFGWGIIPFLIDDLQKIHVQVAYRSLINISSTNDQIQQELYKLQTMQTRVFIVHMSSSMGSTLFLNAKEVGMMSEGYVWIMTSGVADMVNSFNPKVIRAMNGALGVRLHVPLTKELGDFTTRWRKRFHEDNPEDLVFSELPSIYALWAYDTIYALAMAVENLGVEITQSGSNPASPKSPLRVFSMGPQLLQALFNIKFQGLAGTFELIGGQLNHTAFEIINVVGGIREIAYWTEDKGFSKPSEAARNSKTQSTSQLILDPIWPGEPKGRPKGWEIPVSGRKLRVGVIKGFGLQFMNVEVDPETKAVKPSGYAVDVFLQAINRLSFGLQYEYQLFGDTSQADSLTYDYFVNQVHLEGYNIEDWHEALDNRSVAAIIDEVPYIKSFLTEHCNLYTMIPVYKTAGFGFVSRFL
;
A
#
# COMPACT_ATOMS: atom_id res chain seq x y z
N MET A 1 -22.94 -14.96 -0.81
CA MET A 1 -24.33 -14.96 -1.33
C MET A 1 -24.26 -15.35 -2.80
N HIS A 2 -24.89 -16.45 -3.23
CA HIS A 2 -24.89 -16.86 -4.63
C HIS A 2 -26.04 -16.13 -5.35
N VAL A 3 -25.72 -15.26 -6.31
CA VAL A 3 -26.71 -14.50 -7.08
C VAL A 3 -26.76 -15.11 -8.50
N PRO A 4 -27.71 -16.02 -8.78
CA PRO A 4 -27.64 -16.93 -9.93
C PRO A 4 -27.68 -16.25 -11.30
N TYR A 5 -28.16 -15.01 -11.40
CA TYR A 5 -28.25 -14.25 -12.65
C TYR A 5 -27.31 -13.04 -12.68
N PHE A 6 -26.35 -12.97 -11.75
CA PHE A 6 -25.35 -11.91 -11.75
C PHE A 6 -24.21 -12.27 -12.69
N VAL A 7 -23.91 -11.35 -13.62
CA VAL A 7 -22.80 -11.46 -14.56
C VAL A 7 -21.93 -10.24 -14.40
N ARG A 8 -20.64 -10.45 -14.13
CA ARG A 8 -19.68 -9.38 -13.91
C ARG A 8 -18.81 -9.19 -15.16
N THR A 9 -19.15 -8.21 -15.98
CA THR A 9 -18.39 -7.88 -17.20
C THR A 9 -17.37 -6.76 -16.98
N ALA A 10 -17.21 -6.31 -15.74
CA ALA A 10 -16.11 -5.47 -15.27
C ALA A 10 -15.19 -6.30 -14.37
N ILE A 11 -13.91 -5.93 -14.32
CA ILE A 11 -12.93 -6.69 -13.54
C ILE A 11 -13.20 -6.53 -12.03
N ASN A 12 -12.84 -7.56 -11.27
CA ASN A 12 -12.87 -7.49 -9.82
C ASN A 12 -11.73 -6.59 -9.30
N ASP A 13 -12.05 -5.60 -8.47
CA ASP A 13 -11.04 -4.73 -7.86
C ASP A 13 -9.98 -5.52 -7.09
N VAL A 14 -10.33 -6.71 -6.59
CA VAL A 14 -9.38 -7.65 -5.96
C VAL A 14 -8.28 -8.12 -6.93
N ALA A 15 -8.52 -8.14 -8.23
CA ALA A 15 -7.56 -8.62 -9.23
C ALA A 15 -6.24 -7.83 -9.24
N GLN A 16 -6.27 -6.57 -8.83
CA GLN A 16 -5.07 -5.71 -8.80
C GLN A 16 -4.23 -5.87 -7.53
N VAL A 17 -4.76 -6.52 -6.49
CA VAL A 17 -4.13 -6.59 -5.15
C VAL A 17 -2.74 -7.22 -5.24
N LYS A 18 -2.60 -8.33 -5.99
CA LYS A 18 -1.31 -8.99 -6.20
C LYS A 18 -0.31 -8.12 -6.95
N THR A 19 -0.78 -7.31 -7.90
CA THR A 19 0.05 -6.33 -8.62
C THR A 19 0.58 -5.26 -7.67
N ILE A 20 -0.30 -4.68 -6.83
CA ILE A 20 0.08 -3.65 -5.86
C ILE A 20 1.06 -4.22 -4.83
N THR A 21 0.78 -5.38 -4.26
CA THR A 21 1.69 -6.00 -3.28
C THR A 21 3.03 -6.42 -3.91
N SER A 22 3.03 -6.87 -5.17
CA SER A 22 4.28 -7.09 -5.91
C SER A 22 5.07 -5.79 -6.09
N LEU A 23 4.41 -4.66 -6.33
CA LEU A 23 5.04 -3.35 -6.48
C LEU A 23 5.65 -2.89 -5.15
N ILE A 24 4.90 -3.00 -4.05
CA ILE A 24 5.38 -2.70 -2.70
C ILE A 24 6.59 -3.57 -2.35
N LYS A 25 6.51 -4.87 -2.62
CA LYS A 25 7.60 -5.83 -2.38
C LYS A 25 8.83 -5.54 -3.24
N HIS A 26 8.65 -5.21 -4.51
CA HIS A 26 9.75 -4.86 -5.42
C HIS A 26 10.54 -3.65 -4.91
N PHE A 27 9.82 -2.68 -4.38
CA PHE A 27 10.41 -1.54 -3.73
C PHE A 27 10.66 -1.77 -2.23
N GLU A 28 10.50 -2.96 -1.64
CA GLU A 28 10.92 -3.22 -0.25
C GLU A 28 10.37 -2.20 0.80
N TRP A 29 9.21 -1.57 0.55
CA TRP A 29 8.61 -0.68 1.53
C TRP A 29 7.91 -1.53 2.59
N LEU A 30 8.22 -1.27 3.86
CA LEU A 30 7.79 -2.10 4.99
C LEU A 30 6.49 -1.62 5.63
N GLU A 31 6.12 -0.36 5.41
CA GLU A 31 4.89 0.23 5.92
C GLU A 31 4.16 1.00 4.83
N VAL A 32 2.83 0.93 4.87
CA VAL A 32 1.95 1.68 3.98
C VAL A 32 0.78 2.30 4.75
N VAL A 33 0.24 3.38 4.22
CA VAL A 33 -1.04 3.95 4.62
C VAL A 33 -2.06 3.68 3.51
N LEU A 34 -3.22 3.16 3.88
CA LEU A 34 -4.35 3.02 2.95
C LEU A 34 -5.22 4.27 3.04
N ILE A 35 -5.51 4.90 1.90
CA ILE A 35 -6.45 6.01 1.80
C ILE A 35 -7.58 5.56 0.87
N SER A 36 -8.80 5.52 1.40
CA SER A 36 -9.97 5.08 0.67
C SER A 36 -11.15 6.02 0.86
N GLU A 37 -12.06 6.04 -0.11
CA GLU A 37 -13.35 6.70 0.11
C GLU A 37 -14.24 5.88 1.05
N ASP A 38 -15.09 6.56 1.83
CA ASP A 38 -15.95 5.95 2.82
C ASP A 38 -17.26 5.44 2.19
N THR A 39 -17.12 4.42 1.34
CA THR A 39 -18.21 3.79 0.57
C THR A 39 -18.00 2.28 0.51
N GLU A 40 -19.03 1.52 0.11
CA GLU A 40 -18.88 0.07 -0.15
C GLU A 40 -17.79 -0.22 -1.19
N PHE A 41 -17.60 0.66 -2.18
CA PHE A 41 -16.51 0.56 -3.14
C PHE A 41 -15.16 0.69 -2.43
N GLY A 42 -14.94 1.77 -1.67
CA GLY A 42 -13.68 2.00 -0.98
C GLY A 42 -13.34 0.94 0.08
N TRP A 43 -14.33 0.41 0.79
CA TRP A 43 -14.13 -0.64 1.78
C TRP A 43 -13.86 -2.02 1.17
N GLY A 44 -14.39 -2.29 -0.03
CA GLY A 44 -14.42 -3.63 -0.62
C GLY A 44 -13.05 -4.25 -0.86
N ILE A 45 -12.03 -3.45 -1.20
CA ILE A 45 -10.67 -3.95 -1.48
C ILE A 45 -9.82 -4.11 -0.22
N ILE A 46 -10.15 -3.39 0.86
CA ILE A 46 -9.27 -3.21 2.03
C ILE A 46 -8.86 -4.55 2.66
N PRO A 47 -9.78 -5.50 2.98
CA PRO A 47 -9.42 -6.78 3.57
C PRO A 47 -8.39 -7.56 2.72
N PHE A 48 -8.58 -7.58 1.40
CA PHE A 48 -7.69 -8.29 0.48
C PHE A 48 -6.30 -7.65 0.42
N LEU A 49 -6.21 -6.32 0.43
CA LEU A 49 -4.92 -5.61 0.51
C LEU A 49 -4.19 -5.95 1.82
N ILE A 50 -4.89 -5.93 2.96
CA ILE A 50 -4.27 -6.23 4.26
C ILE A 50 -3.73 -7.65 4.27
N ASP A 51 -4.54 -8.63 3.85
CA ASP A 51 -4.16 -10.03 3.85
C ASP A 51 -2.92 -10.27 2.98
N ASP A 52 -2.86 -9.70 1.78
CA ASP A 52 -1.71 -9.87 0.88
C ASP A 52 -0.46 -9.08 1.32
N LEU A 53 -0.63 -7.88 1.90
CA LEU A 53 0.48 -7.11 2.48
C LEU A 53 1.10 -7.83 3.69
N GLN A 54 0.27 -8.44 4.55
CA GLN A 54 0.75 -9.21 5.69
C GLN A 54 1.58 -10.44 5.27
N LYS A 55 1.20 -11.11 4.18
CA LYS A 55 1.96 -12.26 3.62
C LYS A 55 3.38 -11.89 3.19
N ILE A 56 3.62 -10.61 2.87
CA ILE A 56 4.95 -10.09 2.51
C ILE A 56 5.59 -9.28 3.65
N HIS A 57 5.07 -9.42 4.88
CA HIS A 57 5.55 -8.75 6.09
C HIS A 57 5.51 -7.21 6.01
N VAL A 58 4.55 -6.66 5.25
CA VAL A 58 4.30 -5.22 5.17
C VAL A 58 3.17 -4.85 6.12
N GLN A 59 3.42 -3.84 6.96
CA GLN A 59 2.44 -3.35 7.92
C GLN A 59 1.58 -2.22 7.32
N VAL A 60 0.28 -2.29 7.58
CA VAL A 60 -0.62 -1.17 7.33
C VAL A 60 -0.60 -0.28 8.57
N ALA A 61 0.18 0.80 8.51
CA ALA A 61 0.41 1.71 9.64
C ALA A 61 -0.87 2.46 10.04
N TYR A 62 -1.68 2.82 9.04
CA TYR A 62 -2.93 3.54 9.24
C TYR A 62 -3.88 3.35 8.06
N ARG A 63 -5.18 3.54 8.30
CA ARG A 63 -6.24 3.52 7.30
C ARG A 63 -7.04 4.81 7.42
N SER A 64 -7.09 5.56 6.32
CA SER A 64 -7.84 6.80 6.20
C SER A 64 -9.07 6.54 5.35
N LEU A 65 -10.26 6.79 5.92
CA LEU A 65 -11.53 6.74 5.21
C LEU A 65 -12.03 8.17 5.03
N ILE A 66 -12.12 8.63 3.80
CA ILE A 66 -12.54 9.99 3.43
C ILE A 66 -13.98 9.94 2.92
N ASN A 67 -14.87 10.69 3.57
CA ASN A 67 -16.27 10.73 3.15
C ASN A 67 -16.40 11.43 1.79
N ILE A 68 -17.27 10.93 0.91
CA ILE A 68 -17.50 11.53 -0.42
C ILE A 68 -18.08 12.95 -0.37
N SER A 69 -18.66 13.33 0.77
CA SER A 69 -19.18 14.68 1.03
C SER A 69 -18.18 15.60 1.74
N SER A 70 -16.95 15.12 2.00
CA SER A 70 -15.94 15.91 2.71
C SER A 70 -15.55 17.16 1.94
N THR A 71 -15.43 18.28 2.65
CA THR A 71 -14.91 19.54 2.11
C THR A 71 -13.40 19.46 1.92
N ASN A 72 -12.83 20.39 1.14
CA ASN A 72 -11.37 20.51 1.00
C ASN A 72 -10.68 20.65 2.37
N ASP A 73 -11.20 21.48 3.27
CA ASP A 73 -10.64 21.66 4.61
C ASP A 73 -10.59 20.35 5.41
N GLN A 74 -11.64 19.53 5.34
CA GLN A 74 -11.68 18.23 6.01
C GLN A 74 -10.68 17.24 5.42
N ILE A 75 -10.54 17.23 4.09
CA ILE A 75 -9.53 16.41 3.40
C ILE A 75 -8.13 16.88 3.80
N GLN A 76 -7.87 18.18 3.83
CA GLN A 76 -6.59 18.74 4.25
C GLN A 76 -6.26 18.42 5.71
N GLN A 77 -7.24 18.46 6.62
CA GLN A 77 -7.04 18.05 8.02
C GLN A 77 -6.55 16.61 8.14
N GLU A 78 -7.16 15.69 7.39
CA GLU A 78 -6.71 14.30 7.37
C GLU A 78 -5.32 14.17 6.74
N LEU A 79 -5.03 14.91 5.66
CA LEU A 79 -3.70 14.95 5.05
C LEU A 79 -2.63 15.50 6.01
N TYR A 80 -2.91 16.55 6.79
CA TYR A 80 -1.98 17.04 7.82
C TYR A 80 -1.70 15.98 8.88
N LYS A 81 -2.71 15.20 9.29
CA LYS A 81 -2.49 14.05 10.18
C LYS A 81 -1.60 12.99 9.55
N LEU A 82 -1.78 12.68 8.26
CA LEU A 82 -0.91 11.73 7.55
C LEU A 82 0.52 12.25 7.40
N GLN A 83 0.70 13.55 7.22
CA GLN A 83 2.00 14.21 7.13
C GLN A 83 2.83 14.09 8.42
N THR A 84 2.18 14.04 9.60
CA THR A 84 2.91 13.88 10.87
C THR A 84 3.37 12.44 11.14
N MET A 85 2.81 11.45 10.44
CA MET A 85 3.19 10.05 10.58
C MET A 85 4.60 9.79 10.06
N GLN A 86 5.16 8.61 10.34
CA GLN A 86 6.47 8.22 9.81
C GLN A 86 6.38 7.78 8.34
N THR A 87 5.33 7.04 8.01
CA THR A 87 5.15 6.44 6.70
C THR A 87 4.81 7.49 5.64
N ARG A 88 5.42 7.36 4.46
CA ARG A 88 5.25 8.23 3.30
C ARG A 88 4.77 7.48 2.06
N VAL A 89 4.40 6.20 2.20
CA VAL A 89 3.84 5.37 1.13
C VAL A 89 2.33 5.27 1.28
N PHE A 90 1.60 5.83 0.31
CA PHE A 90 0.15 5.92 0.32
C PHE A 90 -0.45 5.10 -0.83
N ILE A 91 -1.31 4.15 -0.50
CA ILE A 91 -2.12 3.42 -1.48
C ILE A 91 -3.50 4.07 -1.53
N VAL A 92 -3.90 4.55 -2.71
CA VAL A 92 -5.11 5.35 -2.92
C VAL A 92 -6.17 4.51 -3.65
N HIS A 93 -7.26 4.19 -2.95
CA HIS A 93 -8.40 3.46 -3.50
C HIS A 93 -9.73 4.23 -3.35
N MET A 94 -10.09 4.96 -4.40
CA MET A 94 -11.28 5.78 -4.46
C MET A 94 -11.73 6.00 -5.91
N SER A 95 -12.92 6.56 -6.08
CA SER A 95 -13.42 7.01 -7.36
C SER A 95 -12.54 8.11 -7.97
N SER A 96 -12.62 8.29 -9.28
CA SER A 96 -11.82 9.29 -10.00
C SER A 96 -12.10 10.73 -9.54
N SER A 97 -13.35 11.05 -9.21
CA SER A 97 -13.73 12.36 -8.65
C SER A 97 -13.06 12.62 -7.30
N MET A 98 -13.13 11.65 -6.39
CA MET A 98 -12.45 11.75 -5.08
C MET A 98 -10.93 11.78 -5.23
N GLY A 99 -10.37 10.97 -6.13
CA GLY A 99 -8.94 10.97 -6.45
C GLY A 99 -8.46 12.33 -6.93
N SER A 100 -9.21 12.98 -7.83
CA SER A 100 -8.93 14.35 -8.29
C SER A 100 -8.87 15.33 -7.12
N THR A 101 -9.89 15.32 -6.26
CA THR A 101 -9.95 16.20 -5.08
C THR A 101 -8.82 15.92 -4.10
N LEU A 102 -8.50 14.65 -3.84
CA LEU A 102 -7.41 14.25 -2.94
C LEU A 102 -6.07 14.79 -3.44
N PHE A 103 -5.71 14.55 -4.71
CA PHE A 103 -4.39 14.95 -5.23
C PHE A 103 -4.22 16.46 -5.35
N LEU A 104 -5.30 17.21 -5.64
CA LEU A 104 -5.28 18.67 -5.58
C LEU A 104 -4.93 19.16 -4.17
N ASN A 105 -5.62 18.63 -3.15
CA ASN A 105 -5.36 18.99 -1.76
C ASN A 105 -3.98 18.51 -1.28
N ALA A 106 -3.55 17.29 -1.64
CA ALA A 106 -2.23 16.75 -1.31
C ALA A 106 -1.10 17.61 -1.90
N LYS A 107 -1.29 18.15 -3.10
CA LYS A 107 -0.35 19.10 -3.70
C LYS A 107 -0.30 20.40 -2.93
N GLU A 108 -1.46 20.93 -2.52
CA GLU A 108 -1.59 22.19 -1.80
C GLU A 108 -0.92 22.14 -0.42
N VAL A 109 -1.09 21.04 0.32
CA VAL A 109 -0.47 20.86 1.65
C VAL A 109 0.97 20.33 1.58
N GLY A 110 1.55 20.23 0.38
CA GLY A 110 2.96 19.88 0.17
C GLY A 110 3.31 18.40 0.25
N MET A 111 2.33 17.49 0.28
CA MET A 111 2.56 16.03 0.29
C MET A 111 2.84 15.42 -1.10
N MET A 112 2.94 16.26 -2.14
CA MET A 112 3.44 15.90 -3.48
C MET A 112 4.87 16.42 -3.69
N SER A 113 5.70 16.28 -2.66
CA SER A 113 7.11 16.70 -2.61
C SER A 113 8.04 15.49 -2.43
N GLU A 114 9.35 15.73 -2.41
CA GLU A 114 10.36 14.68 -2.23
C GLU A 114 10.09 13.85 -0.97
N GLY A 115 10.29 12.53 -1.06
CA GLY A 115 10.07 11.58 0.04
C GLY A 115 8.71 10.88 0.03
N TYR A 116 7.70 11.47 -0.62
CA TYR A 116 6.36 10.90 -0.74
C TYR A 116 6.24 9.88 -1.88
N VAL A 117 5.47 8.84 -1.64
CA VAL A 117 5.13 7.80 -2.62
C VAL A 117 3.61 7.64 -2.64
N TRP A 118 3.04 7.76 -3.83
CA TRP A 118 1.60 7.61 -4.05
C TRP A 118 1.36 6.50 -5.07
N ILE A 119 0.53 5.52 -4.73
CA ILE A 119 0.17 4.39 -5.59
C ILE A 119 -1.34 4.39 -5.76
N MET A 120 -1.79 4.72 -6.96
CA MET A 120 -3.19 4.72 -7.34
C MET A 120 -3.64 3.33 -7.75
N THR A 121 -4.78 2.89 -7.20
CA THR A 121 -5.52 1.73 -7.72
C THR A 121 -6.24 2.07 -9.03
N SER A 122 -6.77 1.05 -9.70
CA SER A 122 -7.53 1.14 -10.96
C SER A 122 -8.61 2.22 -10.94
N GLY A 123 -9.31 2.39 -9.80
CA GLY A 123 -10.37 3.40 -9.64
C GLY A 123 -9.96 4.83 -9.98
N VAL A 124 -8.68 5.17 -9.76
CA VAL A 124 -8.09 6.47 -10.16
C VAL A 124 -7.18 6.31 -11.37
N ALA A 125 -6.34 5.27 -11.40
CA ALA A 125 -5.30 5.08 -12.41
C ALA A 125 -5.86 4.87 -13.83
N ASP A 126 -6.99 4.17 -13.98
CA ASP A 126 -7.63 3.97 -15.29
C ASP A 126 -8.20 5.28 -15.86
N MET A 127 -8.45 6.28 -15.00
CA MET A 127 -9.07 7.55 -15.36
C MET A 127 -8.09 8.71 -15.52
N VAL A 128 -6.78 8.47 -15.40
CA VAL A 128 -5.75 9.53 -15.45
C VAL A 128 -5.82 10.36 -16.73
N ASN A 129 -6.07 9.73 -17.89
CA ASN A 129 -6.19 10.41 -19.17
C ASN A 129 -7.43 11.32 -19.27
N SER A 130 -8.43 11.12 -18.42
CA SER A 130 -9.66 11.90 -18.35
C SER A 130 -9.59 13.05 -17.36
N PHE A 131 -8.48 13.20 -16.65
CA PHE A 131 -8.32 14.32 -15.73
C PHE A 131 -7.90 15.60 -16.44
N ASN A 132 -8.41 16.71 -15.90
CA ASN A 132 -7.95 18.06 -16.20
C ASN A 132 -6.41 18.17 -16.00
N PRO A 133 -5.66 18.88 -16.87
CA PRO A 133 -4.21 19.05 -16.76
C PRO A 133 -3.71 19.55 -15.39
N LYS A 134 -4.47 20.39 -14.69
CA LYS A 134 -4.20 20.83 -13.31
C LYS A 134 -4.14 19.66 -12.34
N VAL A 135 -5.06 18.70 -12.48
CA VAL A 135 -5.14 17.48 -11.65
C VAL A 135 -3.97 16.55 -11.99
N ILE A 136 -3.69 16.34 -13.29
CA ILE A 136 -2.53 15.55 -13.74
C ILE A 136 -1.23 16.13 -13.16
N ARG A 137 -1.04 17.46 -13.22
CA ARG A 137 0.11 18.14 -12.63
C ARG A 137 0.16 18.01 -11.10
N ALA A 138 -0.99 18.00 -10.43
CA ALA A 138 -1.05 17.87 -8.98
C ALA A 138 -0.56 16.49 -8.53
N MET A 139 -0.83 15.42 -9.29
CA MET A 139 -0.39 14.05 -9.01
C MET A 139 0.94 13.66 -9.70
N ASN A 140 1.70 14.60 -10.26
CA ASN A 140 2.99 14.31 -10.88
C ASN A 140 3.90 13.52 -9.92
N GLY A 141 4.47 12.45 -10.42
CA GLY A 141 5.31 11.51 -9.68
C GLY A 141 4.56 10.33 -9.06
N ALA A 142 3.22 10.35 -9.04
CA ALA A 142 2.43 9.21 -8.56
C ALA A 142 2.60 8.00 -9.48
N LEU A 143 2.53 6.82 -8.88
CA LEU A 143 2.41 5.54 -9.57
C LEU A 143 0.93 5.16 -9.69
N GLY A 144 0.59 4.35 -10.69
CA GLY A 144 -0.73 3.78 -10.84
C GLY A 144 -0.68 2.34 -11.30
N VAL A 145 -1.60 1.52 -10.79
CA VAL A 145 -1.90 0.19 -11.30
C VAL A 145 -3.20 0.29 -12.08
N ARG A 146 -3.12 0.10 -13.39
CA ARG A 146 -4.26 0.22 -14.30
C ARG A 146 -4.39 -1.03 -15.16
N LEU A 147 -5.54 -1.23 -15.76
CA LEU A 147 -5.79 -2.40 -16.57
C LEU A 147 -5.12 -2.29 -17.95
N HIS A 148 -4.54 -3.38 -18.43
CA HIS A 148 -3.99 -3.42 -19.77
C HIS A 148 -5.12 -3.52 -20.80
N VAL A 149 -5.16 -2.58 -21.73
CA VAL A 149 -6.04 -2.64 -22.90
C VAL A 149 -5.18 -2.84 -24.14
N PRO A 150 -5.28 -4.00 -24.83
CA PRO A 150 -4.52 -4.24 -26.04
C PRO A 150 -4.81 -3.20 -27.12
N LEU A 151 -3.76 -2.61 -27.69
CA LEU A 151 -3.89 -1.70 -28.83
C LEU A 151 -4.20 -2.51 -30.09
N THR A 152 -5.47 -2.54 -30.48
CA THR A 152 -5.96 -3.18 -31.70
C THR A 152 -6.38 -2.15 -32.74
N LYS A 153 -6.49 -2.57 -34.00
CA LYS A 153 -7.00 -1.71 -35.07
C LYS A 153 -8.45 -1.33 -34.79
N GLU A 154 -9.24 -2.29 -34.31
CA GLU A 154 -10.66 -2.15 -33.98
C GLU A 154 -10.86 -1.09 -32.89
N LEU A 155 -10.01 -1.09 -31.86
CA LEU A 155 -10.01 -0.05 -30.83
C LEU A 155 -9.66 1.31 -31.43
N GLY A 156 -8.64 1.40 -32.30
CA GLY A 156 -8.28 2.65 -32.98
C GLY A 156 -9.41 3.23 -33.84
N ASP A 157 -10.08 2.38 -34.61
CA ASP A 157 -11.24 2.74 -35.44
C ASP A 157 -12.43 3.16 -34.57
N PHE A 158 -12.67 2.47 -33.45
CA PHE A 158 -13.69 2.85 -32.47
C PHE A 158 -13.38 4.21 -31.82
N THR A 159 -12.15 4.44 -31.35
CA THR A 159 -11.73 5.71 -30.73
C THR A 159 -11.91 6.87 -31.69
N THR A 160 -11.64 6.69 -32.98
CA THR A 160 -11.85 7.73 -34.00
C THR A 160 -13.32 8.08 -34.16
N ARG A 161 -14.21 7.07 -34.21
CA ARG A 161 -15.66 7.28 -34.26
C ARG A 161 -16.20 7.90 -32.97
N TRP A 162 -15.70 7.44 -31.82
CA TRP A 162 -16.04 7.96 -30.50
C TRP A 162 -15.76 9.46 -30.42
N ARG A 163 -14.53 9.86 -30.75
CA ARG A 163 -14.10 11.27 -30.75
C ARG A 163 -14.98 12.14 -31.61
N LYS A 164 -15.25 11.70 -32.85
CA LYS A 164 -16.12 12.44 -33.77
C LYS A 164 -17.50 12.68 -33.16
N ARG A 165 -18.13 11.62 -32.64
CA ARG A 165 -19.47 11.71 -32.05
C ARG A 165 -19.49 12.50 -30.75
N PHE A 166 -18.46 12.36 -29.91
CA PHE A 166 -18.36 13.11 -28.66
C PHE A 166 -18.34 14.62 -28.90
N HIS A 167 -17.60 15.09 -29.91
CA HIS A 167 -17.58 16.50 -30.32
C HIS A 167 -18.91 16.99 -30.89
N GLU A 168 -19.62 16.13 -31.62
CA GLU A 168 -20.96 16.45 -32.15
C GLU A 168 -22.00 16.58 -31.00
N ASP A 169 -21.94 15.69 -30.01
CA ASP A 169 -22.90 15.63 -28.90
C ASP A 169 -22.58 16.65 -27.79
N ASN A 170 -21.33 17.10 -27.65
CA ASN A 170 -20.86 18.01 -26.58
C ASN A 170 -20.13 19.25 -27.15
N PRO A 171 -20.79 20.10 -27.95
CA PRO A 171 -20.13 21.18 -28.69
C PRO A 171 -19.51 22.28 -27.82
N GLU A 172 -19.96 22.42 -26.56
CA GLU A 172 -19.41 23.42 -25.62
C GLU A 172 -18.37 22.85 -24.65
N ASP A 173 -18.16 21.53 -24.63
CA ASP A 173 -17.24 20.89 -23.70
C ASP A 173 -15.84 20.78 -24.30
N LEU A 174 -15.01 21.78 -23.98
CA LEU A 174 -13.60 21.85 -24.43
C LEU A 174 -12.64 20.99 -23.57
N VAL A 175 -13.15 20.12 -22.69
CA VAL A 175 -12.36 19.48 -21.61
C VAL A 175 -11.98 18.02 -21.90
N PHE A 176 -10.69 17.84 -22.18
CA PHE A 176 -9.75 16.79 -21.72
C PHE A 176 -10.24 15.35 -21.49
N SER A 177 -10.83 14.70 -22.49
CA SER A 177 -10.38 13.37 -22.97
C SER A 177 -11.22 12.93 -24.15
N GLU A 178 -10.58 12.90 -25.32
CA GLU A 178 -11.16 12.37 -26.55
C GLU A 178 -11.13 10.83 -26.60
N LEU A 179 -10.67 10.17 -25.53
CA LEU A 179 -10.48 8.74 -25.46
C LEU A 179 -11.59 8.09 -24.63
N PRO A 180 -12.15 6.96 -25.09
CA PRO A 180 -13.10 6.19 -24.29
C PRO A 180 -12.41 5.69 -23.01
N SER A 181 -13.10 5.81 -21.87
CA SER A 181 -12.64 5.20 -20.62
C SER A 181 -12.75 3.67 -20.69
N ILE A 182 -12.03 2.95 -19.84
CA ILE A 182 -12.16 1.49 -19.74
C ILE A 182 -13.60 1.05 -19.48
N TYR A 183 -14.36 1.83 -18.68
CA TYR A 183 -15.76 1.59 -18.41
C TYR A 183 -16.62 1.67 -19.68
N ALA A 184 -16.32 2.61 -20.59
CA ALA A 184 -17.02 2.71 -21.87
C ALA A 184 -16.70 1.51 -22.78
N LEU A 185 -15.45 1.03 -22.77
CA LEU A 185 -15.05 -0.15 -23.52
C LEU A 185 -15.74 -1.41 -23.00
N TRP A 186 -15.79 -1.61 -21.67
CA TRP A 186 -16.52 -2.73 -21.07
C TRP A 186 -18.01 -2.67 -21.34
N ALA A 187 -18.63 -1.49 -21.28
CA ALA A 187 -20.04 -1.33 -21.62
C ALA A 187 -20.30 -1.75 -23.08
N TYR A 188 -19.42 -1.34 -24.01
CA TYR A 188 -19.52 -1.74 -25.41
C TYR A 188 -19.44 -3.26 -25.58
N ASP A 189 -18.39 -3.88 -25.02
CA ASP A 189 -18.16 -5.32 -25.13
C ASP A 189 -19.27 -6.13 -24.44
N THR A 190 -19.82 -5.62 -23.33
CA THR A 190 -20.95 -6.25 -22.63
C THR A 190 -22.20 -6.30 -23.51
N ILE A 191 -22.54 -5.19 -24.15
CA ILE A 191 -23.71 -5.12 -25.03
C ILE A 191 -23.48 -5.96 -26.29
N TYR A 192 -22.26 -5.97 -26.82
CA TYR A 192 -21.89 -6.83 -27.94
C TYR A 192 -22.03 -8.31 -27.59
N ALA A 193 -21.55 -8.74 -26.42
CA ALA A 193 -21.73 -10.08 -25.91
C ALA A 193 -23.21 -10.44 -25.73
N LEU A 194 -24.01 -9.53 -25.17
CA LEU A 194 -25.44 -9.76 -25.01
C LEU A 194 -26.15 -9.94 -26.36
N ALA A 195 -25.81 -9.10 -27.36
CA ALA A 195 -26.36 -9.22 -28.71
C ALA A 195 -26.03 -10.57 -29.34
N MET A 196 -24.77 -10.99 -29.29
CA MET A 196 -24.33 -12.32 -29.75
C MET A 196 -25.09 -13.45 -29.02
N ALA A 197 -25.36 -13.32 -27.71
CA ALA A 197 -26.07 -14.33 -26.94
C ALA A 197 -27.52 -14.49 -27.43
N VAL A 198 -28.19 -13.37 -27.69
CA VAL A 198 -29.57 -13.35 -28.21
C VAL A 198 -29.62 -13.91 -29.63
N GLU A 199 -28.68 -13.53 -30.50
CA GLU A 199 -28.58 -14.04 -31.86
C GLU A 199 -28.33 -15.56 -31.88
N ASN A 200 -27.42 -16.06 -31.06
CA ASN A 200 -27.11 -17.49 -30.95
C ASN A 200 -28.30 -18.33 -30.47
N LEU A 201 -29.18 -17.74 -29.66
CA LEU A 201 -30.41 -18.40 -29.21
C LEU A 201 -31.51 -18.43 -30.28
N GLY A 202 -31.37 -17.67 -31.36
CA GLY A 202 -32.38 -17.60 -32.42
C GLY A 202 -33.74 -17.09 -31.91
N VAL A 203 -33.73 -16.21 -30.90
CA VAL A 203 -34.97 -15.70 -30.30
C VAL A 203 -35.66 -14.76 -31.27
N GLU A 204 -36.73 -15.21 -31.92
CA GLU A 204 -37.73 -14.29 -32.46
C GLU A 204 -38.47 -13.67 -31.28
N ILE A 205 -38.22 -12.38 -31.00
CA ILE A 205 -38.92 -11.63 -29.95
C ILE A 205 -40.38 -11.44 -30.40
N THR A 206 -41.19 -12.49 -30.25
CA THR A 206 -42.63 -12.50 -30.55
C THR A 206 -43.49 -12.18 -29.32
N GLN A 207 -42.86 -12.07 -28.14
CA GLN A 207 -43.55 -11.70 -26.92
C GLN A 207 -43.72 -10.17 -26.83
N SER A 208 -44.79 -9.67 -27.47
CA SER A 208 -45.35 -8.35 -27.14
C SER A 208 -45.80 -8.33 -25.68
N GLY A 209 -44.98 -7.76 -24.81
CA GLY A 209 -45.34 -7.50 -23.43
C GLY A 209 -46.39 -6.41 -23.35
N SER A 210 -47.65 -6.78 -23.10
CA SER A 210 -48.65 -5.83 -22.59
C SER A 210 -48.14 -5.22 -21.28
N ASN A 211 -48.07 -3.89 -21.20
CA ASN A 211 -47.62 -3.16 -20.01
C ASN A 211 -48.29 -3.69 -18.73
N PRO A 212 -47.56 -3.84 -17.60
CA PRO A 212 -48.17 -4.24 -16.35
C PRO A 212 -49.14 -3.15 -15.89
N ALA A 213 -50.44 -3.45 -15.89
CA ALA A 213 -51.50 -2.52 -15.54
C ALA A 213 -51.53 -2.17 -14.03
N SER A 214 -50.70 -2.80 -13.18
CA SER A 214 -50.59 -2.42 -11.77
C SER A 214 -49.29 -2.89 -11.10
N PRO A 215 -48.77 -2.14 -10.10
CA PRO A 215 -47.60 -2.51 -9.29
C PRO A 215 -47.81 -3.73 -8.36
N LYS A 216 -49.03 -4.31 -8.32
CA LYS A 216 -49.36 -5.52 -7.54
C LYS A 216 -49.41 -6.80 -8.40
N SER A 217 -49.12 -6.69 -9.69
CA SER A 217 -49.10 -7.85 -10.57
C SER A 217 -47.84 -8.69 -10.28
N PRO A 218 -47.92 -10.04 -10.25
CA PRO A 218 -46.73 -10.86 -10.11
C PRO A 218 -45.73 -10.52 -11.22
N LEU A 219 -44.48 -10.26 -10.85
CA LEU A 219 -43.40 -10.00 -11.81
C LEU A 219 -43.34 -11.17 -12.80
N ARG A 220 -43.50 -10.88 -14.08
CA ARG A 220 -43.35 -11.89 -15.13
C ARG A 220 -41.89 -12.36 -15.16
N VAL A 221 -41.68 -13.66 -14.99
CA VAL A 221 -40.36 -14.27 -15.14
C VAL A 221 -40.14 -14.54 -16.63
N PHE A 222 -39.02 -14.05 -17.16
CA PHE A 222 -38.62 -14.38 -18.53
C PHE A 222 -38.19 -15.85 -18.59
N SER A 223 -39.01 -16.69 -19.24
CA SER A 223 -38.83 -18.14 -19.25
C SER A 223 -37.53 -18.60 -19.94
N MET A 224 -36.96 -17.77 -20.81
CA MET A 224 -35.68 -18.05 -21.48
C MET A 224 -34.46 -17.48 -20.75
N GLY A 225 -34.64 -16.92 -19.55
CA GLY A 225 -33.55 -16.35 -18.74
C GLY A 225 -32.38 -17.32 -18.51
N PRO A 226 -32.62 -18.59 -18.11
CA PRO A 226 -31.55 -19.57 -17.95
C PRO A 226 -30.76 -19.86 -19.24
N GLN A 227 -31.47 -19.98 -20.38
CA GLN A 227 -30.85 -20.22 -21.69
C GLN A 227 -30.03 -19.02 -22.14
N LEU A 228 -30.51 -17.79 -21.91
CA LEU A 228 -29.76 -16.57 -22.20
C LEU A 228 -28.50 -16.44 -21.36
N LEU A 229 -28.60 -16.75 -20.06
CA LEU A 229 -27.43 -16.77 -19.18
C LEU A 229 -26.39 -17.80 -19.64
N GLN A 230 -26.84 -19.01 -20.00
CA GLN A 230 -25.95 -20.05 -20.51
C GLN A 230 -25.31 -19.65 -21.86
N ALA A 231 -26.09 -19.07 -22.77
CA ALA A 231 -25.58 -18.56 -24.03
C ALA A 231 -24.51 -17.49 -23.80
N LEU A 232 -24.73 -16.58 -22.87
CA LEU A 232 -23.77 -15.53 -22.50
C LEU A 232 -22.46 -16.10 -21.94
N PHE A 233 -22.52 -17.14 -21.09
CA PHE A 233 -21.32 -17.81 -20.57
C PHE A 233 -20.50 -18.57 -21.62
N ASN A 234 -21.11 -18.91 -22.76
CA ASN A 234 -20.41 -19.59 -23.86
C ASN A 234 -19.78 -18.62 -24.86
N ILE A 235 -19.94 -17.30 -24.69
CA ILE A 235 -19.41 -16.31 -25.61
C ILE A 235 -17.93 -16.08 -25.36
N LYS A 236 -17.19 -16.08 -26.47
CA LYS A 236 -15.78 -15.71 -26.52
C LYS A 236 -15.49 -14.94 -27.79
N PHE A 237 -14.95 -13.74 -27.66
CA PHE A 237 -14.52 -12.91 -28.80
C PHE A 237 -13.41 -11.93 -28.40
N GLN A 238 -12.79 -11.30 -29.40
CA GLN A 238 -11.89 -10.17 -29.17
C GLN A 238 -12.71 -8.88 -29.17
N GLY A 239 -12.91 -8.30 -27.98
CA GLY A 239 -13.59 -7.03 -27.79
C GLY A 239 -12.63 -5.84 -27.81
N LEU A 240 -13.17 -4.65 -27.55
CA LEU A 240 -12.40 -3.41 -27.48
C LEU A 240 -11.54 -3.32 -26.22
N ALA A 241 -11.99 -3.92 -25.11
CA ALA A 241 -11.25 -3.98 -23.85
C ALA A 241 -10.31 -5.20 -23.76
N GLY A 242 -10.15 -5.97 -24.85
CA GLY A 242 -9.38 -7.21 -24.90
C GLY A 242 -10.25 -8.44 -25.13
N THR A 243 -9.75 -9.62 -24.77
CA THR A 243 -10.52 -10.86 -24.94
C THR A 243 -11.69 -10.91 -23.97
N PHE A 244 -12.91 -10.97 -24.49
CA PHE A 244 -14.11 -11.17 -23.69
C PHE A 244 -14.33 -12.67 -23.49
N GLU A 245 -14.28 -13.11 -22.24
CA GLU A 245 -14.55 -14.49 -21.83
C GLU A 245 -15.03 -14.46 -20.38
N LEU A 246 -16.11 -15.18 -20.07
CA LEU A 246 -16.66 -15.26 -18.71
C LEU A 246 -16.27 -16.59 -18.06
N ILE A 247 -15.54 -16.53 -16.94
CA ILE A 247 -15.22 -17.71 -16.11
C ILE A 247 -15.96 -17.56 -14.78
N GLY A 248 -16.81 -18.53 -14.46
CA GLY A 248 -17.65 -18.46 -13.25
C GLY A 248 -18.57 -17.24 -13.21
N GLY A 249 -18.97 -16.73 -14.39
CA GLY A 249 -19.79 -15.53 -14.54
C GLY A 249 -19.06 -14.20 -14.41
N GLN A 250 -17.72 -14.19 -14.42
CA GLN A 250 -16.89 -12.98 -14.32
C GLN A 250 -15.93 -12.86 -15.51
N LEU A 251 -15.67 -11.63 -15.95
CA LEU A 251 -14.72 -11.35 -17.00
C LEU A 251 -13.33 -11.86 -16.62
N ASN A 252 -12.78 -12.72 -17.47
CA ASN A 252 -11.42 -13.23 -17.34
C ASN A 252 -10.42 -12.14 -17.77
N HIS A 253 -9.35 -11.94 -17.01
CA HIS A 253 -8.35 -10.94 -17.33
C HIS A 253 -6.94 -11.38 -16.93
N THR A 254 -5.94 -10.92 -17.68
CA THR A 254 -4.59 -11.50 -17.66
C THR A 254 -3.44 -10.52 -17.41
N ALA A 255 -3.62 -9.18 -17.48
CA ALA A 255 -2.47 -8.25 -17.38
C ALA A 255 -2.75 -6.83 -16.86
N PHE A 256 -1.94 -6.33 -15.93
CA PHE A 256 -1.95 -4.94 -15.47
C PHE A 256 -0.78 -4.14 -16.06
N GLU A 257 -0.98 -2.84 -16.19
CA GLU A 257 0.05 -1.86 -16.48
C GLU A 257 0.41 -1.08 -15.21
N ILE A 258 1.72 -0.89 -14.99
CA ILE A 258 2.24 0.04 -14.01
C ILE A 258 2.57 1.33 -14.74
N ILE A 259 1.93 2.41 -14.32
CA ILE A 259 2.14 3.74 -14.87
C ILE A 259 2.81 4.65 -13.86
N ASN A 260 3.49 5.67 -14.36
CA ASN A 260 4.01 6.79 -13.61
C ASN A 260 3.51 8.08 -14.25
N VAL A 261 2.91 8.97 -13.46
CA VAL A 261 2.35 10.23 -13.96
C VAL A 261 3.44 11.29 -14.07
N VAL A 262 3.77 11.70 -15.30
CA VAL A 262 4.82 12.69 -15.59
C VAL A 262 4.33 13.60 -16.72
N GLY A 263 3.52 14.60 -16.38
CA GLY A 263 2.83 15.45 -17.37
C GLY A 263 1.81 14.71 -18.23
N GLY A 264 1.54 13.45 -17.90
CA GLY A 264 0.75 12.47 -18.65
C GLY A 264 1.09 11.06 -18.18
N ILE A 265 0.63 10.04 -18.89
CA ILE A 265 0.91 8.64 -18.54
C ILE A 265 2.24 8.20 -19.16
N ARG A 266 3.16 7.72 -18.31
CA ARG A 266 4.36 6.98 -18.73
C ARG A 266 4.23 5.54 -18.23
N GLU A 267 4.10 4.58 -19.14
CA GLU A 267 4.14 3.17 -18.79
C GLU A 267 5.56 2.77 -18.37
N ILE A 268 5.69 2.06 -17.24
CA ILE A 268 6.99 1.66 -16.69
C ILE A 268 7.14 0.13 -16.54
N ALA A 269 6.04 -0.62 -16.51
CA ALA A 269 6.04 -2.08 -16.52
C ALA A 269 4.67 -2.66 -16.86
N TYR A 270 4.66 -3.93 -17.26
CA TYR A 270 3.48 -4.80 -17.20
C TYR A 270 3.61 -5.77 -16.04
N TRP A 271 2.47 -6.24 -15.53
CA TRP A 271 2.40 -7.30 -14.54
C TRP A 271 1.34 -8.33 -14.94
N THR A 272 1.68 -9.60 -14.82
CA THR A 272 0.75 -10.72 -15.03
C THR A 272 0.92 -11.70 -13.88
N GLU A 273 -0.14 -12.43 -13.51
CA GLU A 273 -0.08 -13.33 -12.37
C GLU A 273 0.92 -14.47 -12.56
N ASP A 274 1.12 -14.93 -13.80
CA ASP A 274 2.02 -16.03 -14.14
C ASP A 274 3.49 -15.60 -14.26
N LYS A 275 3.77 -14.38 -14.72
CA LYS A 275 5.16 -13.92 -15.00
C LYS A 275 5.67 -12.83 -14.05
N GLY A 276 4.80 -12.22 -13.25
CA GLY A 276 5.15 -11.02 -12.49
C GLY A 276 5.46 -9.85 -13.42
N PHE A 277 6.46 -9.03 -13.07
CA PHE A 277 6.82 -7.83 -13.82
C PHE A 277 7.54 -8.14 -15.14
N SER A 278 7.22 -7.36 -16.17
CA SER A 278 7.91 -7.37 -17.45
C SER A 278 8.01 -5.97 -18.05
N LYS A 279 8.96 -5.77 -18.97
CA LYS A 279 9.22 -4.46 -19.57
C LYS A 279 8.07 -4.03 -20.51
N PRO A 280 7.81 -2.71 -20.62
CA PRO A 280 6.99 -2.13 -21.68
C PRO A 280 7.42 -2.55 -23.10
N SER A 281 6.45 -2.74 -24.00
CA SER A 281 6.64 -3.25 -25.38
C SER A 281 7.62 -2.40 -26.21
N GLU A 282 7.61 -1.07 -26.05
CA GLU A 282 8.51 -0.16 -26.77
C GLU A 282 9.96 -0.25 -26.28
N ALA A 283 10.18 -0.53 -25.00
CA ALA A 283 11.52 -0.69 -24.42
C ALA A 283 12.17 -2.03 -24.83
N ALA A 284 11.38 -3.07 -25.07
CA ALA A 284 11.86 -4.37 -25.56
C ALA A 284 12.43 -4.27 -26.98
N ARG A 285 11.85 -3.43 -27.85
CA ARG A 285 12.29 -3.25 -29.25
C ARG A 285 13.62 -2.50 -29.40
N ASN A 286 13.94 -1.60 -28.48
CA ASN A 286 15.14 -0.74 -28.56
C ASN A 286 16.37 -1.31 -27.82
N SER A 287 16.22 -2.45 -27.13
CA SER A 287 17.29 -3.05 -26.34
C SER A 287 18.20 -3.97 -27.17
N LYS A 288 19.08 -3.40 -28.00
CA LYS A 288 20.24 -4.15 -28.52
C LYS A 288 21.47 -4.10 -27.59
N THR A 289 21.46 -3.27 -26.53
CA THR A 289 22.67 -3.00 -25.73
C THR A 289 22.47 -2.61 -24.25
N GLN A 290 21.29 -2.79 -23.64
CA GLN A 290 21.10 -2.47 -22.21
C GLN A 290 20.74 -3.71 -21.37
N SER A 291 21.37 -3.79 -20.20
CA SER A 291 21.30 -4.90 -19.24
C SER A 291 19.89 -5.48 -19.08
N THR A 292 19.81 -6.80 -19.19
CA THR A 292 18.59 -7.62 -19.24
C THR A 292 17.89 -7.79 -17.88
N SER A 293 18.33 -7.14 -16.80
CA SER A 293 17.85 -7.40 -15.44
C SER A 293 16.73 -6.49 -14.92
N GLN A 294 16.52 -5.30 -15.47
CA GLN A 294 15.59 -4.31 -14.90
C GLN A 294 14.17 -4.50 -15.46
N LEU A 295 13.25 -5.06 -14.66
CA LEU A 295 11.88 -5.40 -15.08
C LEU A 295 10.91 -4.21 -15.04
N ILE A 296 11.21 -3.18 -14.22
CA ILE A 296 10.44 -1.94 -14.10
C ILE A 296 11.36 -0.77 -14.45
N LEU A 297 10.92 0.12 -15.35
CA LEU A 297 11.66 1.36 -15.66
C LEU A 297 11.67 2.29 -14.45
N ASP A 298 12.79 2.98 -14.22
CA ASP A 298 12.93 3.88 -13.07
C ASP A 298 11.83 4.95 -13.05
N PRO A 299 11.02 5.00 -11.98
CA PRO A 299 10.00 6.03 -11.85
C PRO A 299 10.59 7.41 -11.55
N ILE A 300 9.88 8.43 -12.01
CA ILE A 300 10.06 9.81 -11.56
C ILE A 300 9.13 9.99 -10.37
N TRP A 301 9.69 10.35 -9.23
CA TRP A 301 8.96 10.48 -7.96
C TRP A 301 8.48 11.92 -7.73
N PRO A 302 7.51 12.13 -6.83
CA PRO A 302 7.11 13.48 -6.41
C PRO A 302 8.33 14.29 -5.96
N GLY A 303 8.40 15.57 -6.38
CA GLY A 303 9.55 16.43 -6.14
C GLY A 303 10.77 16.20 -7.06
N GLU A 304 10.71 15.20 -7.95
CA GLU A 304 11.78 14.84 -8.91
C GLU A 304 13.18 14.61 -8.29
N PRO A 305 13.30 13.83 -7.19
CA PRO A 305 14.59 13.51 -6.60
C PRO A 305 15.46 12.67 -7.54
N LYS A 306 16.78 12.76 -7.35
CA LYS A 306 17.75 11.93 -8.11
C LYS A 306 17.72 10.45 -7.73
N GLY A 307 17.00 10.07 -6.67
CA GLY A 307 16.99 8.72 -6.13
C GLY A 307 15.60 8.29 -5.68
N ARG A 308 15.48 6.99 -5.40
CA ARG A 308 14.24 6.37 -4.93
C ARG A 308 13.89 6.85 -3.50
N PRO A 309 12.63 7.27 -3.23
CA PRO A 309 12.19 7.61 -1.89
C PRO A 309 12.30 6.41 -0.95
N LYS A 310 12.80 6.68 0.26
CA LYS A 310 12.84 5.68 1.34
C LYS A 310 11.44 5.19 1.74
N GLY A 311 10.39 5.98 1.45
CA GLY A 311 9.00 5.67 1.80
C GLY A 311 8.64 6.02 3.25
N TRP A 312 9.52 6.72 3.96
CA TRP A 312 9.31 7.20 5.31
C TRP A 312 10.12 8.46 5.56
N GLU A 313 9.72 9.19 6.60
CA GLU A 313 10.41 10.36 7.12
C GLU A 313 10.40 10.32 8.65
N ILE A 314 11.28 11.06 9.30
CA ILE A 314 11.29 11.14 10.77
C ILE A 314 9.99 11.84 11.20
N PRO A 315 9.06 11.15 11.91
CA PRO A 315 7.75 11.72 12.22
C PRO A 315 7.85 12.98 13.09
N VAL A 316 7.01 13.97 12.87
CA VAL A 316 7.00 15.19 13.72
C VAL A 316 6.44 14.87 15.12
N SER A 317 5.59 13.84 15.21
CA SER A 317 5.09 13.29 16.47
C SER A 317 5.06 11.75 16.41
N GLY A 318 5.80 11.09 17.31
CA GLY A 318 5.90 9.64 17.39
C GLY A 318 6.55 9.18 18.70
N ARG A 319 6.42 7.88 19.02
CA ARG A 319 7.14 7.27 20.14
C ARG A 319 8.64 7.23 19.82
N LYS A 320 9.47 7.69 20.75
CA LYS A 320 10.93 7.66 20.61
C LYS A 320 11.50 6.41 21.28
N LEU A 321 12.45 5.74 20.65
CA LEU A 321 13.36 4.78 21.27
C LEU A 321 14.14 5.51 22.38
N ARG A 322 13.98 5.07 23.62
CA ARG A 322 14.82 5.55 24.72
C ARG A 322 16.13 4.77 24.71
N VAL A 323 17.23 5.46 24.43
CA VAL A 323 18.58 4.89 24.40
C VAL A 323 19.25 5.20 25.72
N GLY A 324 19.43 4.16 26.54
CA GLY A 324 20.12 4.28 27.81
C GLY A 324 21.61 4.56 27.62
N VAL A 325 22.16 5.50 28.38
CA VAL A 325 23.60 5.79 28.43
C VAL A 325 24.07 5.93 29.88
N ILE A 326 25.35 5.65 30.14
CA ILE A 326 25.94 5.68 31.49
C ILE A 326 27.27 6.41 31.51
N LYS A 327 27.60 6.99 32.66
CA LYS A 327 28.91 7.60 32.95
C LYS A 327 29.87 6.55 33.50
N GLY A 328 31.16 6.64 33.14
CA GLY A 328 32.23 5.89 33.81
C GLY A 328 33.00 4.88 32.95
N PHE A 329 32.61 4.65 31.70
CA PHE A 329 33.37 3.82 30.76
C PHE A 329 34.30 4.72 29.97
N GLY A 330 35.58 4.78 30.39
CA GLY A 330 36.67 5.63 29.89
C GLY A 330 36.40 6.47 28.62
N LEU A 331 36.75 7.76 28.65
CA LEU A 331 36.37 8.82 27.71
C LEU A 331 36.37 8.50 26.20
N GLN A 332 37.17 7.52 25.73
CA GLN A 332 37.19 7.08 24.34
C GLN A 332 35.98 6.20 23.94
N PHE A 333 35.37 5.51 24.90
CA PHE A 333 34.31 4.52 24.65
C PHE A 333 32.92 5.10 24.83
N MET A 334 32.66 5.78 25.95
CA MET A 334 31.40 6.47 26.24
C MET A 334 31.63 7.65 27.19
N ASN A 335 31.44 8.87 26.69
CA ASN A 335 31.41 10.08 27.48
C ASN A 335 29.99 10.66 27.46
N VAL A 336 29.48 11.12 28.59
CA VAL A 336 28.10 11.65 28.69
C VAL A 336 28.11 12.99 29.39
N GLU A 337 27.80 14.03 28.62
CA GLU A 337 27.59 15.38 29.12
C GLU A 337 26.09 15.61 29.38
N VAL A 338 25.78 16.27 30.48
CA VAL A 338 24.39 16.65 30.80
C VAL A 338 24.35 18.16 30.80
N ASP A 339 23.51 18.70 29.93
CA ASP A 339 23.30 20.14 29.84
C ASP A 339 22.70 20.66 31.15
N PRO A 340 23.35 21.60 31.85
CA PRO A 340 22.95 21.99 33.20
C PRO A 340 21.58 22.68 33.24
N GLU A 341 21.21 23.40 32.17
CA GLU A 341 19.96 24.16 32.04
C GLU A 341 18.82 23.29 31.51
N THR A 342 19.05 22.59 30.39
CA THR A 342 17.99 21.84 29.70
C THR A 342 17.85 20.39 30.19
N LYS A 343 18.79 19.90 31.01
CA LYS A 343 18.95 18.49 31.39
C LYS A 343 19.11 17.53 30.21
N ALA A 344 19.36 18.05 29.01
CA ALA A 344 19.58 17.23 27.82
C ALA A 344 20.85 16.37 27.97
N VAL A 345 20.72 15.08 27.67
CA VAL A 345 21.82 14.11 27.73
C VAL A 345 22.52 14.05 26.38
N LYS A 346 23.81 14.37 26.34
CA LYS A 346 24.65 14.41 25.14
C LYS A 346 25.78 13.38 25.27
N PRO A 347 25.57 12.14 24.80
CA PRO A 347 26.61 11.12 24.80
C PRO A 347 27.53 11.27 23.57
N SER A 348 28.78 10.86 23.71
CA SER A 348 29.80 10.82 22.66
C SER A 348 30.75 9.64 22.88
N GLY A 349 31.52 9.25 21.87
CA GLY A 349 32.48 8.15 21.93
C GLY A 349 32.15 7.00 20.98
N TYR A 350 33.03 6.01 20.93
CA TYR A 350 32.98 4.92 19.94
C TYR A 350 31.62 4.18 19.89
N ALA A 351 31.02 3.89 21.04
CA ALA A 351 29.73 3.19 21.09
C ALA A 351 28.58 4.04 20.51
N VAL A 352 28.62 5.36 20.70
CA VAL A 352 27.65 6.29 20.10
C VAL A 352 27.82 6.33 18.59
N ASP A 353 29.05 6.38 18.10
CA ASP A 353 29.34 6.39 16.66
C ASP A 353 28.84 5.11 15.98
N VAL A 354 29.07 3.94 16.58
CA VAL A 354 28.56 2.66 16.06
C VAL A 354 27.03 2.62 16.04
N PHE A 355 26.37 3.09 17.12
CA PHE A 355 24.91 3.21 17.17
C PHE A 355 24.39 4.11 16.04
N LEU A 356 24.96 5.31 15.87
CA LEU A 356 24.58 6.22 14.79
C LEU A 356 24.79 5.61 13.41
N GLN A 357 25.88 4.88 13.19
CA GLN A 357 26.13 4.16 11.92
C GLN A 357 25.10 3.05 11.69
N ALA A 358 24.68 2.32 12.73
CA ALA A 358 23.63 1.32 12.63
C ALA A 358 22.28 1.96 12.26
N ILE A 359 21.89 3.03 12.97
CA ILE A 359 20.66 3.80 12.67
C ILE A 359 20.68 4.33 11.23
N ASN A 360 21.82 4.86 10.76
CA ASN A 360 21.95 5.39 9.41
C ASN A 360 21.82 4.32 8.31
N ARG A 361 22.02 3.04 8.65
CA ARG A 361 21.87 1.89 7.73
C ARG A 361 20.49 1.25 7.78
N LEU A 362 19.64 1.63 8.74
CA LEU A 362 18.27 1.13 8.80
C LEU A 362 17.49 1.61 7.57
N SER A 363 16.70 0.69 7.01
CA SER A 363 15.75 0.99 5.93
C SER A 363 14.50 1.71 6.43
N PHE A 364 14.41 2.02 7.73
CA PHE A 364 13.33 2.74 8.41
C PHE A 364 13.88 3.76 9.43
N GLY A 365 13.11 4.81 9.70
CA GLY A 365 13.48 5.85 10.65
C GLY A 365 13.24 5.43 12.09
N LEU A 366 14.25 5.60 12.93
CA LEU A 366 14.12 5.36 14.36
C LEU A 366 14.33 6.68 15.09
N GLN A 367 13.26 7.25 15.66
CA GLN A 367 13.41 8.36 16.58
C GLN A 367 14.02 7.83 17.87
N TYR A 368 15.01 8.51 18.41
CA TYR A 368 15.55 8.15 19.71
C TYR A 368 15.84 9.38 20.57
N GLU A 369 15.84 9.16 21.88
CA GLU A 369 16.35 10.13 22.85
C GLU A 369 17.27 9.42 23.83
N TYR A 370 18.29 10.13 24.28
CA TYR A 370 19.21 9.58 25.26
C TYR A 370 18.69 9.79 26.67
N GLN A 371 18.72 8.73 27.46
CA GLN A 371 18.38 8.77 28.87
C GLN A 371 19.62 8.34 29.67
N LEU A 372 20.07 9.20 30.59
CA LEU A 372 21.16 8.87 31.49
C LEU A 372 20.64 7.91 32.57
N PHE A 373 21.33 6.79 32.75
CA PHE A 373 21.06 5.83 33.81
C PHE A 373 22.17 5.88 34.87
N GLY A 374 21.78 5.71 36.13
CA GLY A 374 22.65 5.79 37.30
C GLY A 374 22.71 7.18 37.92
N ASP A 375 22.80 7.22 39.25
CA ASP A 375 23.02 8.45 40.02
C ASP A 375 24.51 8.59 40.33
N THR A 376 25.11 9.71 39.92
CA THR A 376 26.51 10.02 40.26
C THR A 376 26.78 10.12 41.77
N SER A 377 25.74 10.20 42.60
CA SER A 377 25.82 10.20 44.05
C SER A 377 25.90 8.79 44.69
N GLN A 378 25.59 7.73 43.94
CA GLN A 378 25.62 6.34 44.40
C GLN A 378 26.55 5.49 43.52
N ALA A 379 27.70 5.10 44.07
CA ALA A 379 28.75 4.36 43.34
C ALA A 379 28.25 3.06 42.70
N ASP A 380 27.32 2.36 43.34
CA ASP A 380 26.79 1.07 42.86
C ASP A 380 25.88 1.21 41.62
N SER A 381 25.33 2.41 41.39
CA SER A 381 24.43 2.71 40.27
C SER A 381 25.14 3.06 38.95
N LEU A 382 26.47 3.16 38.98
CA LEU A 382 27.33 3.45 37.81
C LEU A 382 27.93 2.18 37.18
N THR A 383 27.52 0.99 37.66
CA THR A 383 28.00 -0.29 37.13
C THR A 383 27.28 -0.68 35.84
N TYR A 384 27.97 -1.39 34.96
CA TYR A 384 27.38 -1.95 33.74
C TYR A 384 26.20 -2.87 34.07
N ASP A 385 26.35 -3.71 35.11
CA ASP A 385 25.33 -4.66 35.54
C ASP A 385 24.05 -3.96 36.01
N TYR A 386 24.18 -2.83 36.74
CA TYR A 386 23.02 -2.02 37.14
C TYR A 386 22.31 -1.42 35.93
N PHE A 387 23.06 -0.88 34.97
CA PHE A 387 22.50 -0.31 33.74
C PHE A 387 21.72 -1.35 32.93
N VAL A 388 22.34 -2.51 32.70
CA VAL A 388 21.75 -3.64 31.99
C VAL A 388 20.44 -4.03 32.68
N ASN A 389 20.45 -4.25 34.01
CA ASN A 389 19.25 -4.59 34.79
C ASN A 389 18.13 -3.54 34.69
N GLN A 390 18.44 -2.25 34.74
CA GLN A 390 17.43 -1.18 34.65
C GLN A 390 16.75 -1.13 33.27
N VAL A 391 17.49 -1.33 32.18
CA VAL A 391 16.91 -1.36 30.84
C VAL A 391 15.92 -2.53 30.68
N HIS A 392 16.12 -3.62 31.41
CA HIS A 392 15.25 -4.79 31.41
C HIS A 392 14.03 -4.66 32.31
N LEU A 393 14.18 -4.14 33.54
CA LEU A 393 13.06 -3.90 34.46
C LEU A 393 12.02 -2.90 33.90
N GLU A 394 12.44 -1.95 33.06
CA GLU A 394 11.52 -1.04 32.36
C GLU A 394 10.85 -1.65 31.11
N GLY A 395 11.23 -2.86 30.69
CA GLY A 395 10.90 -3.46 29.39
C GLY A 395 10.13 -4.78 29.42
N TYR A 396 10.26 -5.60 30.48
CA TYR A 396 9.52 -6.86 30.68
C TYR A 396 9.11 -7.00 32.15
N ASN A 397 7.88 -7.45 32.39
CA ASN A 397 7.43 -7.75 33.75
C ASN A 397 8.01 -9.11 34.16
N ILE A 398 8.80 -9.14 35.23
CA ILE A 398 9.36 -10.37 35.81
C ILE A 398 8.25 -11.40 36.12
N GLU A 399 7.06 -10.91 36.44
CA GLU A 399 5.88 -11.74 36.67
C GLU A 399 5.46 -12.55 35.42
N ASP A 400 5.70 -12.04 34.21
CA ASP A 400 5.34 -12.76 32.97
C ASP A 400 6.26 -13.99 32.77
N TRP A 401 7.52 -13.90 33.21
CA TRP A 401 8.46 -15.03 33.20
C TRP A 401 8.10 -16.06 34.25
N HIS A 402 7.76 -15.58 35.45
CA HIS A 402 7.29 -16.45 36.52
C HIS A 402 6.02 -17.19 36.10
N GLU A 403 5.03 -16.49 35.54
CA GLU A 403 3.77 -17.07 35.07
C GLU A 403 4.02 -18.11 33.97
N ALA A 404 4.84 -17.80 32.97
CA ALA A 404 5.13 -18.72 31.86
C ALA A 404 5.90 -19.98 32.27
N LEU A 405 6.78 -19.87 33.27
CA LEU A 405 7.52 -21.00 33.83
C LEU A 405 6.65 -21.83 34.79
N ASP A 406 5.85 -21.17 35.63
CA ASP A 406 4.99 -21.83 36.63
C ASP A 406 3.83 -22.58 35.96
N ASN A 407 3.19 -21.96 34.96
CA ASN A 407 2.15 -22.61 34.16
C ASN A 407 2.70 -23.62 33.13
N ARG A 408 4.04 -23.77 33.05
CA ARG A 408 4.78 -24.68 32.17
C ARG A 408 4.54 -24.46 30.67
N SER A 409 4.05 -23.28 30.26
CA SER A 409 4.01 -22.91 28.85
C SER A 409 5.41 -22.74 28.25
N VAL A 410 6.40 -22.44 29.11
CA VAL A 410 7.82 -22.34 28.78
C VAL A 410 8.63 -23.24 29.72
N ALA A 411 9.56 -24.02 29.16
CA ALA A 411 10.38 -24.97 29.94
C ALA A 411 11.72 -24.38 30.43
N ALA A 412 12.23 -23.35 29.75
CA ALA A 412 13.44 -22.64 30.12
C ALA A 412 13.49 -21.28 29.43
N ILE A 413 14.09 -20.29 30.10
CA ILE A 413 14.35 -18.94 29.57
C ILE A 413 15.86 -18.82 29.35
N ILE A 414 16.25 -18.32 28.18
CA ILE A 414 17.65 -18.04 27.82
C ILE A 414 17.76 -16.53 27.62
N ASP A 415 18.55 -15.89 28.47
CA ASP A 415 18.78 -14.45 28.41
C ASP A 415 20.18 -14.12 28.98
N GLU A 416 20.58 -12.85 28.95
CA GLU A 416 21.86 -12.43 29.50
C GLU A 416 21.96 -12.70 31.03
N VAL A 417 23.16 -13.03 31.49
CA VAL A 417 23.43 -13.45 32.88
C VAL A 417 22.91 -12.46 33.94
N PRO A 418 23.03 -11.13 33.77
CA PRO A 418 22.47 -10.16 34.72
C PRO A 418 20.96 -10.31 34.91
N TYR A 419 20.20 -10.58 33.83
CA TYR A 419 18.75 -10.72 33.85
C TYR A 419 18.29 -11.98 34.57
N ILE A 420 18.94 -13.10 34.27
CA ILE A 420 18.66 -14.36 34.96
C ILE A 420 18.99 -14.21 36.45
N LYS A 421 20.06 -13.49 36.83
CA LYS A 421 20.36 -13.22 38.25
C LYS A 421 19.30 -12.34 38.92
N SER A 422 18.78 -11.32 38.23
CA SER A 422 17.71 -10.46 38.75
C SER A 422 16.45 -11.27 39.04
N PHE A 423 15.97 -12.06 38.05
CA PHE A 423 14.83 -12.97 38.21
C PHE A 423 15.02 -13.97 39.35
N LEU A 424 16.22 -14.56 39.44
CA LEU A 424 16.55 -15.48 40.53
C LEU A 424 16.66 -14.80 41.88
N THR A 425 16.81 -13.48 41.97
CA THR A 425 16.82 -12.80 43.28
C THR A 425 15.43 -12.85 43.92
N GLU A 426 14.38 -12.77 43.12
CA GLU A 426 12.97 -12.79 43.56
C GLU A 426 12.38 -14.21 43.61
N HIS A 427 12.86 -15.11 42.75
CA HIS A 427 12.36 -16.50 42.66
C HIS A 427 13.44 -17.58 42.88
N CYS A 428 14.47 -17.29 43.68
CA CYS A 428 15.63 -18.18 43.93
C CYS A 428 15.25 -19.59 44.40
N ASN A 429 14.10 -19.75 45.05
CA ASN A 429 13.65 -21.03 45.60
C ASN A 429 12.92 -21.92 44.58
N LEU A 430 12.54 -21.37 43.41
CA LEU A 430 11.71 -22.05 42.42
C LEU A 430 12.48 -22.38 41.14
N TYR A 431 13.49 -21.58 40.80
CA TYR A 431 14.23 -21.69 39.55
C TYR A 431 15.74 -21.69 39.78
N THR A 432 16.50 -22.19 38.82
CA THR A 432 17.97 -22.23 38.90
C THR A 432 18.62 -21.95 37.55
N MET A 433 19.82 -21.38 37.57
CA MET A 433 20.63 -21.13 36.38
C MET A 433 21.49 -22.35 36.07
N ILE A 434 21.40 -22.87 34.84
CA ILE A 434 22.29 -23.89 34.31
C ILE A 434 23.55 -23.24 33.64
N PRO A 435 24.62 -23.99 33.34
CA PRO A 435 25.92 -23.42 32.99
C PRO A 435 25.89 -22.39 31.86
N VAL A 436 26.58 -21.26 32.07
CA VAL A 436 26.67 -20.13 31.14
C VAL A 436 27.55 -20.51 29.93
N TYR A 437 27.00 -20.41 28.72
CA TYR A 437 27.78 -20.48 27.49
C TYR A 437 28.33 -19.08 27.17
N LYS A 438 29.66 -18.93 27.17
CA LYS A 438 30.31 -17.66 26.75
C LYS A 438 30.17 -17.50 25.24
N THR A 439 29.31 -16.61 24.79
CA THR A 439 29.32 -16.09 23.42
C THR A 439 30.13 -14.80 23.38
N ALA A 440 31.17 -14.74 22.54
CA ALA A 440 31.93 -13.52 22.31
C ALA A 440 31.11 -12.58 21.41
N GLY A 441 30.27 -11.73 22.00
CA GLY A 441 29.42 -10.79 21.28
C GLY A 441 29.40 -9.41 21.92
N PHE A 442 29.41 -8.36 21.08
CA PHE A 442 29.17 -6.97 21.46
C PHE A 442 27.65 -6.73 21.46
N GLY A 443 27.06 -6.41 22.61
CA GLY A 443 25.62 -6.15 22.75
C GLY A 443 25.32 -4.66 22.88
N PHE A 444 24.36 -4.16 22.09
CA PHE A 444 23.66 -2.90 22.35
C PHE A 444 22.29 -3.26 22.92
N VAL A 445 21.90 -2.63 24.03
CA VAL A 445 20.55 -2.81 24.60
C VAL A 445 19.68 -1.64 24.12
N SER A 446 18.62 -1.94 23.37
CA SER A 446 17.67 -0.94 22.86
C SER A 446 16.25 -1.49 22.87
N ARG A 447 15.25 -0.62 23.08
CA ARG A 447 13.84 -0.97 23.31
C ARG A 447 12.94 -0.60 22.12
N PHE A 448 12.11 -1.53 21.65
CA PHE A 448 10.93 -1.20 20.84
C PHE A 448 9.66 -1.29 21.72
N LEU A 449 8.70 -0.36 21.54
CA LEU A 449 7.39 -0.35 22.22
C LEU A 449 6.22 -0.32 21.24
#